data_AF-A0A365TW22-F1
#
_entry.id   AF-A0A365TW22-F1
#
_cell.length_a   1.000
_cell.length_b   1.000
_cell.length_c   1.000
_cell.angle_alpha   90.00
_cell.angle_beta   90.00
_cell.angle_gamma   90.00
#
_symmetry.space_group_name_H-M   'P 1'
#
loop_
_entity.id
_entity.type
_entity.pdbx_description
1 polymer ?
#
loop_
_entity_poly.entity_id
_entity_poly.type
_entity_poly.pdbx_seq_one_letter_code
_entity_poly.pdbx_strand_id
1 'polypeptide(L)'
;MSDDETGAELNFGWEEWITLPDLGVPALRAKVDTGARTSALHAFDIETFGPASRPKVRFTVHPIPGRDDLIIPCSAPILDRREVASSNGEKEMRYVIQSRMAVNGQEWPIEITLTNRATMTSRMLLGRQALKDHITIVATDRFLQPELSYDVYHTARMRHEQPKRALRIAVLSREDNYSTRRLVEEGEKRGHTVEVINTTRCYMAINAMAPEVHYDGKRLPRFDAVIPRIGASITPYGAAVIRQFETIGTYCVNPSHGISASRDKLYAHQLMARARIGMPNTAFAASPKDTGNLIGLVGTAPLIVKLLESTQGKGVVLAETKKAAESVIDAFRGLKANFLVQDFVKEAAGEDIRCLVIGGKVVASMKRTGADGDFRSNLHRGGNAKSVRITREERDTAVRAARAFELNLAGVDLLRSESGPKVLEVNSSPGFEGIERSTSKNITAKLYEQIESRVRPAPIRRRKKTGK
;
A
#
# COMPACT_ATOMS: atom_id res chain seq x y z
N MET A 1 17.37 14.31 48.53
CA MET A 1 18.74 13.94 48.13
C MET A 1 18.56 12.89 47.04
N SER A 2 18.24 13.29 45.81
CA SER A 2 19.04 14.00 44.79
C SER A 2 19.65 12.99 43.84
N ASP A 3 18.80 12.47 42.95
CA ASP A 3 19.23 11.97 41.64
C ASP A 3 18.73 13.00 40.62
N ASP A 4 19.42 14.14 40.61
CA ASP A 4 19.27 15.17 39.60
C ASP A 4 20.17 14.74 38.44
N GLU A 5 19.62 14.01 37.47
CA GLU A 5 20.24 13.86 36.15
C GLU A 5 20.23 15.24 35.48
N THR A 6 21.12 16.12 35.93
CA THR A 6 21.44 17.37 35.27
C THR A 6 22.12 17.01 33.96
N GLY A 7 21.33 16.92 32.89
CA GLY A 7 21.85 16.87 31.53
C GLY A 7 22.85 18.01 31.33
N ALA A 8 23.90 17.77 30.54
CA ALA A 8 24.93 18.76 30.27
C ALA A 8 24.31 20.11 29.86
N GLU A 9 24.81 21.21 30.40
CA GLU A 9 24.31 22.55 30.05
C GLU A 9 24.36 22.77 28.52
N LEU A 10 23.29 23.36 27.98
CA LEU A 10 23.20 23.72 26.56
C LEU A 10 23.23 25.24 26.41
N ASN A 11 24.08 25.72 25.51
CA ASN A 11 24.10 27.12 25.10
C ASN A 11 23.46 27.25 23.72
N PHE A 12 22.36 27.99 23.61
CA PHE A 12 21.66 28.23 22.35
C PHE A 12 21.97 29.65 21.86
N GLY A 13 22.34 29.80 20.60
CA GLY A 13 22.32 31.07 19.89
C GLY A 13 20.91 31.53 19.56
N TRP A 14 20.79 32.64 18.81
CA TRP A 14 19.48 33.08 18.28
C TRP A 14 18.95 32.13 17.18
N GLU A 15 19.79 31.28 16.63
CA GLU A 15 19.44 30.22 15.69
C GLU A 15 20.25 28.95 15.97
N GLU A 16 19.56 27.80 15.99
CA GLU A 16 20.16 26.51 16.27
C GLU A 16 19.74 25.42 15.29
N TRP A 17 20.63 24.43 15.15
CA TRP A 17 20.31 23.18 14.49
C TRP A 17 19.60 22.23 15.46
N ILE A 18 18.47 21.70 15.03
CA ILE A 18 17.70 20.73 15.80
C ILE A 18 17.26 19.55 14.92
N THR A 19 16.82 18.49 15.57
CA THR A 19 16.08 17.41 14.92
C THR A 19 14.70 17.22 15.56
N LEU A 20 13.74 16.77 14.76
CA LEU A 20 12.41 16.34 15.22
C LEU A 20 12.22 14.86 14.83
N PRO A 21 12.76 13.91 15.62
CA PRO A 21 12.78 12.49 15.27
C PRO A 21 11.39 11.90 15.06
N ASP A 22 10.39 12.31 15.85
CA ASP A 22 9.01 11.81 15.73
C ASP A 22 8.32 12.27 14.43
N LEU A 23 8.84 13.34 13.80
CA LEU A 23 8.36 13.86 12.52
C LEU A 23 9.25 13.48 11.33
N GLY A 24 10.32 12.72 11.57
CA GLY A 24 11.23 12.31 10.50
C GLY A 24 11.99 13.48 9.88
N VAL A 25 12.24 14.54 10.67
CA VAL A 25 12.98 15.73 10.27
C VAL A 25 14.38 15.70 10.92
N PRO A 26 15.37 15.08 10.25
CA PRO A 26 16.71 14.87 10.81
C PRO A 26 17.62 16.11 10.82
N ALA A 27 17.26 17.22 10.17
CA ALA A 27 18.04 18.45 10.19
C ALA A 27 17.16 19.67 9.90
N LEU A 28 16.92 20.51 10.91
CA LEU A 28 16.13 21.72 10.79
C LEU A 28 16.83 22.87 11.50
N ARG A 29 16.86 24.05 10.86
CA ARG A 29 17.25 25.29 11.53
C ARG A 29 16.04 25.89 12.22
N ALA A 30 16.16 26.18 13.50
CA ALA A 30 15.13 26.80 14.29
C ALA A 30 15.63 28.12 14.89
N LYS A 31 14.82 29.16 14.79
CA LYS A 31 15.08 30.45 15.41
C LYS A 31 14.59 30.42 16.85
N VAL A 32 15.44 30.78 17.80
CA VAL A 32 15.04 30.95 19.20
C VAL A 32 14.21 32.22 19.32
N ASP A 33 13.01 32.09 19.88
CA ASP A 33 12.05 33.18 20.04
C ASP A 33 11.43 33.10 21.43
N THR A 34 12.08 33.74 22.40
CA THR A 34 11.61 33.78 23.79
C THR A 34 10.31 34.56 23.98
N GLY A 35 9.95 35.41 23.01
CA GLY A 35 8.66 36.11 22.98
C GLY A 35 7.50 35.17 22.67
N ALA A 36 7.75 34.10 21.91
CA ALA A 36 6.77 33.07 21.64
C ALA A 36 6.62 32.11 22.84
N ARG A 37 5.39 31.87 23.30
CA ARG A 37 5.12 30.87 24.35
C ARG A 37 5.41 29.46 23.86
N THR A 38 4.80 29.09 22.73
CA THR A 38 4.85 27.75 22.14
C THR A 38 5.68 27.79 20.86
N SER A 39 6.43 26.72 20.58
CA SER A 39 7.15 26.58 19.31
C SER A 39 6.18 26.55 18.12
N ALA A 40 6.65 26.97 16.94
CA ALA A 40 5.86 26.99 15.71
C ALA A 40 6.64 26.37 14.57
N LEU A 41 6.06 25.39 13.88
CA LEU A 41 6.66 24.69 12.75
C LEU A 41 5.95 25.05 11.45
N HIS A 42 6.73 25.27 10.40
CA HIS A 42 6.21 25.35 9.05
C HIS A 42 5.53 24.05 8.66
N ALA A 43 4.23 24.14 8.43
CA ALA A 43 3.41 23.05 7.94
C ALA A 43 2.45 23.58 6.84
N PHE A 44 2.15 22.72 5.87
CA PHE A 44 1.13 22.95 4.84
C PHE A 44 0.35 21.65 4.60
N ASP A 45 -0.71 21.70 3.79
CA ASP A 45 -1.66 20.58 3.62
C ASP A 45 -2.15 20.03 4.98
N ILE A 46 -2.45 20.94 5.92
CA ILE A 46 -2.85 20.59 7.28
C ILE A 46 -4.29 20.11 7.26
N GLU A 47 -4.49 18.82 7.55
CA GLU A 47 -5.81 18.19 7.50
C GLU A 47 -6.00 17.26 8.71
N THR A 48 -7.18 17.32 9.31
CA THR A 48 -7.54 16.42 10.41
C THR A 48 -8.10 15.10 9.90
N PHE A 49 -7.87 14.04 10.65
CA PHE A 49 -8.41 12.72 10.36
C PHE A 49 -8.49 11.86 11.64
N GLY A 50 -9.17 10.72 11.54
CA GLY A 50 -9.43 9.86 12.68
C GLY A 50 -10.73 10.20 13.40
N PRO A 51 -11.14 9.35 14.36
CA PRO A 51 -12.36 9.55 15.11
C PRO A 51 -12.24 10.75 16.06
N ALA A 52 -13.37 11.38 16.40
CA ALA A 52 -13.42 12.51 17.31
C ALA A 52 -12.82 12.22 18.70
N SER A 53 -12.84 10.95 19.13
CA SER A 53 -12.24 10.50 20.40
C SER A 53 -10.71 10.41 20.36
N ARG A 54 -10.12 10.30 19.17
CA ARG A 54 -8.66 10.19 18.96
C ARG A 54 -8.26 10.97 17.71
N PRO A 55 -8.47 12.30 17.72
CA PRO A 55 -8.26 13.13 16.54
C PRO A 55 -6.76 13.22 16.22
N LYS A 56 -6.45 13.16 14.94
CA LYS A 56 -5.09 13.26 14.42
C LYS A 56 -5.04 14.38 13.39
N VAL A 57 -3.84 14.90 13.17
CA VAL A 57 -3.55 15.85 12.10
C VAL A 57 -2.47 15.25 11.21
N ARG A 58 -2.65 15.36 9.90
CA ARG A 58 -1.58 15.17 8.92
C ARG A 58 -1.21 16.52 8.34
N PHE A 59 0.05 16.64 7.96
CA PHE A 59 0.60 17.85 7.39
C PHE A 59 1.90 17.51 6.68
N THR A 60 2.40 18.46 5.90
CA THR A 60 3.67 18.31 5.19
C THR A 60 4.64 19.39 5.63
N VAL A 61 5.93 19.04 5.71
CA VAL A 61 7.02 19.95 6.07
C VAL A 61 7.97 20.11 4.89
N HIS A 62 8.30 21.36 4.57
CA HIS A 62 9.48 21.75 3.78
C HIS A 62 10.59 22.19 4.73
N PRO A 63 11.56 21.32 5.08
CA PRO A 63 12.52 21.60 6.14
C PRO A 63 13.62 22.59 5.71
N ILE A 64 13.79 22.81 4.40
CA ILE A 64 14.81 23.70 3.85
C ILE A 64 14.11 24.97 3.31
N PRO A 65 14.45 26.17 3.80
CA PRO A 65 13.96 27.42 3.22
C PRO A 65 14.21 27.51 1.71
N GLY A 66 13.20 27.91 0.94
CA GLY A 66 13.29 28.08 -0.52
C GLY A 66 13.32 26.78 -1.34
N ARG A 67 13.06 25.63 -0.72
CA ARG A 67 13.01 24.32 -1.38
C ARG A 67 11.69 23.59 -1.11
N ASP A 68 10.85 23.56 -2.13
CA ASP A 68 9.51 22.95 -2.08
C ASP A 68 9.48 21.56 -2.75
N ASP A 69 10.61 21.13 -3.33
CA ASP A 69 10.81 19.78 -3.89
C ASP A 69 11.03 18.71 -2.80
N LEU A 70 11.42 19.14 -1.59
CA LEU A 70 11.59 18.27 -0.42
C LEU A 70 10.34 18.25 0.43
N ILE A 71 9.59 17.15 0.35
CA ILE A 71 8.32 16.95 1.05
C ILE A 71 8.51 15.87 2.11
N ILE A 72 8.29 16.22 3.38
CA ILE A 72 8.23 15.27 4.49
C ILE A 72 6.78 15.19 4.98
N PRO A 73 6.04 14.11 4.65
CA PRO A 73 4.70 13.90 5.14
C PRO A 73 4.73 13.45 6.60
N CYS A 74 4.04 14.18 7.46
CA CYS A 74 3.98 13.99 8.90
C CYS A 74 2.55 13.70 9.35
N SER A 75 2.41 13.05 10.50
CA SER A 75 1.15 13.04 11.23
C SER A 75 1.40 12.86 12.72
N ALA A 76 0.48 13.39 13.52
CA ALA A 76 0.54 13.31 14.97
C ALA A 76 -0.87 13.35 15.59
N PRO A 77 -1.07 12.82 16.81
CA PRO A 77 -2.25 13.12 17.61
C PRO A 77 -2.38 14.63 17.82
N ILE A 78 -3.62 15.13 17.82
CA ILE A 78 -3.90 16.52 18.18
C ILE A 78 -3.95 16.59 19.71
N LEU A 79 -3.07 17.39 20.29
CA LEU A 79 -3.06 17.65 21.73
C LEU A 79 -4.07 18.74 22.11
N ASP A 80 -4.10 19.81 21.31
CA ASP A 80 -4.91 21.00 21.59
C ASP A 80 -5.12 21.83 20.31
N ARG A 81 -5.98 22.85 20.38
CA ARG A 81 -6.13 23.89 19.36
C ARG A 81 -6.09 25.27 20.03
N ARG A 82 -5.12 26.10 19.65
CA ARG A 82 -4.86 27.38 20.33
C ARG A 82 -4.94 28.56 19.37
N GLU A 83 -5.51 29.67 19.84
CA GLU A 83 -5.41 30.96 19.16
C GLU A 83 -3.99 31.50 19.39
N VAL A 84 -3.29 31.82 18.31
CA VAL A 84 -1.93 32.38 18.36
C VAL A 84 -1.95 33.71 17.62
N ALA A 85 -1.52 34.78 18.30
CA ALA A 85 -1.33 36.09 17.69
C ALA A 85 0.09 36.21 17.10
N SER A 86 0.20 36.71 15.89
CA SER A 86 1.47 37.09 15.28
C SER A 86 1.96 38.44 15.81
N SER A 87 3.22 38.77 15.57
CA SER A 87 3.79 40.10 15.84
C SER A 87 3.04 41.23 15.14
N ASN A 88 2.29 40.92 14.08
CA ASN A 88 1.53 41.88 13.29
C ASN A 88 0.07 42.00 13.77
N GLY A 89 -0.30 41.35 14.88
CA GLY A 89 -1.64 41.40 15.46
C GLY A 89 -2.65 40.42 14.86
N GLU A 90 -2.31 39.74 13.76
CA GLU A 90 -3.18 38.70 13.17
C GLU A 90 -3.27 37.49 14.09
N LYS A 91 -4.50 36.98 14.28
CA LYS A 91 -4.80 35.82 15.10
C LYS A 91 -5.12 34.60 14.23
N GLU A 92 -4.56 33.45 14.58
CA GLU A 92 -4.77 32.19 13.87
C GLU A 92 -5.05 31.05 14.86
N MET A 93 -6.08 30.23 14.59
CA MET A 93 -6.35 29.01 15.35
C MET A 93 -5.48 27.86 14.83
N ARG A 94 -4.45 27.48 15.59
CA ARG A 94 -3.46 26.46 15.20
C ARG A 94 -3.66 25.16 15.95
N TYR A 95 -3.44 24.03 15.27
CA TYR A 95 -3.34 22.73 15.92
C TYR A 95 -2.03 22.63 16.69
N VAL A 96 -2.09 22.06 17.89
CA VAL A 96 -0.94 21.78 18.74
C VAL A 96 -0.67 20.27 18.70
N ILE A 97 0.57 19.92 18.44
CA ILE A 97 1.08 18.55 18.52
C ILE A 97 2.21 18.49 19.53
N GLN A 98 2.53 17.28 19.99
CA GLN A 98 3.73 17.01 20.76
C GLN A 98 4.73 16.24 19.90
N SER A 99 6.00 16.63 19.94
CA SER A 99 7.12 15.92 19.31
C SER A 99 8.33 16.00 20.23
N ARG A 100 9.17 14.96 20.22
CA ARG A 100 10.52 15.08 20.74
C ARG A 100 11.32 16.02 19.85
N MET A 101 12.13 16.85 20.49
CA MET A 101 13.23 17.60 19.90
C MET A 101 14.53 16.98 20.39
N ALA A 102 15.50 16.80 19.49
CA ALA A 102 16.85 16.38 19.89
C ALA A 102 17.91 17.40 19.47
N VAL A 103 18.80 17.71 20.42
CA VAL A 103 19.92 18.65 20.27
C VAL A 103 21.10 18.10 21.07
N ASN A 104 22.28 17.99 20.43
CA ASN A 104 23.52 17.54 21.07
C ASN A 104 23.39 16.27 21.94
N GLY A 105 22.66 15.26 21.43
CA GLY A 105 22.43 13.99 22.13
C GLY A 105 21.37 14.01 23.22
N GLN A 106 20.82 15.18 23.57
CA GLN A 106 19.71 15.32 24.53
C GLN A 106 18.37 15.36 23.80
N GLU A 107 17.35 14.71 24.38
CA GLU A 107 16.00 14.67 23.83
C GLU A 107 14.95 15.05 24.88
N TRP A 108 13.98 15.88 24.51
CA TRP A 108 12.83 16.17 25.36
C TRP A 108 11.58 16.50 24.54
N PRO A 109 10.37 16.27 25.10
CA PRO A 109 9.12 16.63 24.43
C PRO A 109 8.92 18.14 24.39
N ILE A 110 8.44 18.63 23.25
CA ILE A 110 8.02 20.01 23.05
C ILE A 110 6.62 20.06 22.41
N GLU A 111 5.86 21.09 22.76
CA GLU A 111 4.62 21.42 22.06
C GLU A 111 4.93 22.28 20.83
N ILE A 112 4.31 21.95 19.71
CA ILE A 112 4.52 22.61 18.42
C ILE A 112 3.16 23.00 17.84
N THR A 113 3.01 24.27 17.50
CA THR A 113 1.89 24.77 16.69
C THR A 113 2.20 24.60 15.20
N LEU A 114 1.21 24.13 14.43
CA LEU A 114 1.33 23.97 12.98
C LEU A 114 0.79 25.21 12.27
N THR A 115 1.60 25.82 11.39
CA THR A 115 1.20 27.02 10.64
C THR A 115 1.98 27.16 9.34
N ASN A 116 1.41 27.84 8.34
CA ASN A 116 2.09 28.09 7.08
C ASN A 116 3.09 29.24 7.24
N ARG A 117 4.39 28.93 7.11
CA ARG A 117 5.51 29.87 7.19
C ARG A 117 6.31 29.87 5.88
N ALA A 118 5.66 29.58 4.75
CA ALA A 118 6.33 29.45 3.45
C ALA A 118 7.12 30.71 3.06
N THR A 119 6.59 31.89 3.40
CA THR A 119 7.20 33.21 3.13
C THR A 119 8.27 33.62 4.15
N MET A 120 8.42 32.88 5.24
CA MET A 120 9.38 33.20 6.31
C MET A 120 10.72 32.50 6.05
N THR A 121 11.82 33.19 6.41
CA THR A 121 13.18 32.63 6.31
C THR A 121 13.39 31.45 7.26
N SER A 122 12.83 31.52 8.47
CA SER A 122 12.88 30.44 9.44
C SER A 122 11.65 29.52 9.36
N ARG A 123 11.90 28.23 9.10
CA ARG A 123 10.88 27.18 9.08
C ARG A 123 10.41 26.77 10.47
N MET A 124 11.11 27.13 11.53
CA MET A 124 10.68 26.85 12.90
C MET A 124 11.07 27.93 13.89
N LEU A 125 10.15 28.27 14.79
CA LEU A 125 10.41 29.06 15.99
C LEU A 125 10.47 28.13 17.19
N LEU A 126 11.48 28.31 18.04
CA LEU A 126 11.57 27.70 19.36
C LEU A 126 11.05 28.68 20.40
N GLY A 127 9.84 28.39 20.90
CA GLY A 127 9.23 29.17 21.96
C GLY A 127 9.80 28.82 23.33
N ARG A 128 9.57 29.70 24.32
CA ARG A 128 10.11 29.54 25.69
C ARG A 128 9.73 28.23 26.39
N GLN A 129 8.59 27.61 26.07
CA GLN A 129 8.22 26.30 26.64
C GLN A 129 9.12 25.14 26.18
N ALA A 130 9.81 25.29 25.06
CA ALA A 130 10.78 24.31 24.58
C ALA A 130 12.15 24.47 25.26
N LEU A 131 12.42 25.60 25.92
CA LEU A 131 13.69 25.91 26.57
C LEU A 131 13.62 25.46 28.03
N LYS A 132 14.42 24.45 28.38
CA LYS A 132 14.49 23.88 29.73
C LYS A 132 15.46 24.67 30.62
N ASP A 133 15.41 24.42 31.91
CA ASP A 133 16.21 25.17 32.91
C ASP A 133 17.73 25.07 32.68
N HIS A 134 18.20 23.99 32.05
CA HIS A 134 19.61 23.77 31.71
C HIS A 134 20.03 24.44 30.38
N ILE A 135 19.19 25.30 29.78
CA ILE A 135 19.45 25.97 28.50
C ILE A 135 19.65 27.47 28.69
N THR A 136 20.85 27.94 28.37
CA THR A 136 21.19 29.38 28.35
C THR A 136 21.16 29.92 26.92
N ILE A 137 20.69 31.14 26.72
CA ILE A 137 20.59 31.76 25.39
C ILE A 137 21.65 32.86 25.24
N VAL A 138 22.49 32.74 24.21
CA VAL A 138 23.47 33.73 23.80
C VAL A 138 22.93 34.46 22.56
N ALA A 139 22.28 35.60 22.77
CA ALA A 139 21.52 36.29 21.72
C ALA A 139 22.36 36.77 20.51
N THR A 140 23.67 36.95 20.67
CA THR A 140 24.58 37.43 19.61
C THR A 140 25.09 36.33 18.69
N ASP A 141 25.05 35.08 19.15
CA ASP A 141 25.68 33.96 18.46
C ASP A 141 24.65 33.06 17.78
N ARG A 142 25.12 32.15 16.93
CA ARG A 142 24.32 31.14 16.23
C ARG A 142 25.10 29.83 16.21
N PHE A 143 24.39 28.72 16.14
CA PHE A 143 24.97 27.38 16.00
C PHE A 143 25.98 27.06 17.11
N LEU A 144 25.59 27.34 18.35
CA LEU A 144 26.36 26.96 19.53
C LEU A 144 26.22 25.46 19.87
N GLN A 145 25.36 24.74 19.13
CA GLN A 145 25.21 23.30 19.15
C GLN A 145 25.81 22.66 17.89
N PRO A 146 26.11 21.34 17.90
CA PRO A 146 26.70 20.67 16.75
C PRO A 146 25.92 20.93 15.45
N GLU A 147 26.62 21.45 14.45
CA GLU A 147 26.00 21.76 13.17
C GLU A 147 25.54 20.49 12.44
N LEU A 148 24.28 20.50 12.02
CA LEU A 148 23.72 19.46 11.16
C LEU A 148 23.85 19.87 9.69
N SER A 149 23.64 18.90 8.79
CA SER A 149 23.67 19.16 7.35
C SER A 149 22.39 18.71 6.66
N TYR A 150 21.90 19.55 5.75
CA TYR A 150 20.82 19.20 4.84
C TYR A 150 21.18 18.08 3.85
N ASP A 151 22.45 17.68 3.76
CA ASP A 151 22.85 16.53 2.96
C ASP A 151 22.15 15.23 3.37
N VAL A 152 21.72 15.12 4.63
CA VAL A 152 20.96 13.98 5.12
C VAL A 152 19.72 13.69 4.26
N TYR A 153 19.08 14.74 3.72
CA TYR A 153 17.89 14.65 2.86
C TYR A 153 18.14 14.01 1.49
N HIS A 154 19.41 13.89 1.09
CA HIS A 154 19.84 13.29 -0.16
C HIS A 154 20.28 11.83 -0.02
N THR A 155 20.26 11.28 1.20
CA THR A 155 20.77 9.93 1.49
C THR A 155 19.65 8.90 1.61
N ALA A 156 20.01 7.62 1.53
CA ALA A 156 19.08 6.51 1.79
C ALA A 156 18.48 6.54 3.21
N ARG A 157 19.08 7.31 4.13
CA ARG A 157 18.60 7.54 5.50
C ARG A 157 17.16 8.03 5.53
N MET A 158 16.79 8.89 4.57
CA MET A 158 15.42 9.41 4.42
C MET A 158 14.36 8.34 4.16
N ARG A 159 14.75 7.14 3.68
CA ARG A 159 13.80 6.04 3.51
C ARG A 159 13.78 5.10 4.72
N HIS A 160 14.93 4.84 5.31
CA HIS A 160 15.07 3.77 6.31
C HIS A 160 14.75 4.24 7.73
N GLU A 161 15.11 5.47 8.09
CA GLU A 161 15.03 5.99 9.45
C GLU A 161 13.78 6.86 9.72
N GLN A 162 12.81 6.82 8.82
CA GLN A 162 11.56 7.57 9.02
C GLN A 162 10.73 6.94 10.14
N PRO A 163 10.16 7.76 11.04
CA PRO A 163 9.31 7.28 12.10
C PRO A 163 8.04 6.66 11.51
N LYS A 164 7.39 5.81 12.32
CA LYS A 164 6.05 5.35 11.99
C LYS A 164 5.07 6.50 12.19
N ARG A 165 4.43 6.94 11.11
CA ARG A 165 3.36 7.94 11.15
C ARG A 165 1.99 7.27 11.01
N ALA A 166 0.97 7.88 11.60
CA ALA A 166 -0.40 7.46 11.38
C ALA A 166 -0.82 7.77 9.93
N LEU A 167 -1.39 6.78 9.24
CA LEU A 167 -1.88 6.91 7.87
C LEU A 167 -3.39 6.96 7.85
N ARG A 168 -3.96 7.62 6.85
CA ARG A 168 -5.38 7.52 6.49
C ARG A 168 -5.52 6.57 5.32
N ILE A 169 -6.21 5.45 5.51
CA ILE A 169 -6.25 4.35 4.54
C ILE A 169 -7.68 4.00 4.19
N ALA A 170 -7.98 3.92 2.90
CA ALA A 170 -9.27 3.45 2.42
C ALA A 170 -9.20 1.96 2.07
N VAL A 171 -10.15 1.16 2.54
CA VAL A 171 -10.38 -0.21 2.08
C VAL A 171 -11.61 -0.20 1.19
N LEU A 172 -11.42 -0.35 -0.12
CA LEU A 172 -12.54 -0.40 -1.06
C LEU A 172 -13.13 -1.81 -1.09
N SER A 173 -14.22 -2.01 -0.37
CA SER A 173 -14.90 -3.31 -0.23
C SER A 173 -16.41 -3.14 -0.18
N ARG A 174 -17.16 -4.08 -0.75
CA ARG A 174 -18.62 -4.15 -0.59
C ARG A 174 -19.07 -5.06 0.54
N GLU A 175 -18.15 -5.87 1.07
CA GLU A 175 -18.45 -6.98 1.96
C GLU A 175 -17.76 -6.77 3.31
N ASP A 176 -18.53 -6.99 4.37
CA ASP A 176 -17.99 -7.21 5.71
C ASP A 176 -17.64 -8.70 5.88
N ASN A 177 -16.41 -9.05 5.51
CA ASN A 177 -15.88 -10.40 5.63
C ASN A 177 -14.61 -10.40 6.48
N TYR A 178 -14.12 -11.60 6.83
CA TYR A 178 -12.90 -11.78 7.63
C TYR A 178 -11.73 -10.93 7.13
N SER A 179 -11.50 -10.90 5.81
CA SER A 179 -10.36 -10.18 5.24
C SER A 179 -10.50 -8.67 5.41
N THR A 180 -11.71 -8.12 5.22
CA THR A 180 -11.99 -6.69 5.45
C THR A 180 -11.79 -6.32 6.93
N ARG A 181 -12.35 -7.10 7.86
CA ARG A 181 -12.20 -6.85 9.31
C ARG A 181 -10.74 -6.90 9.76
N ARG A 182 -10.00 -7.93 9.33
CA ARG A 182 -8.55 -8.06 9.62
C ARG A 182 -7.72 -6.88 9.11
N LEU A 183 -8.10 -6.27 7.98
CA LEU A 183 -7.43 -5.05 7.50
C LEU A 183 -7.69 -3.89 8.46
N VAL A 184 -8.95 -3.64 8.82
CA VAL A 184 -9.31 -2.57 9.77
C VAL A 184 -8.60 -2.76 11.11
N GLU A 185 -8.76 -3.93 11.73
CA GLU A 185 -8.16 -4.26 13.03
C GLU A 185 -6.65 -4.06 13.05
N GLU A 186 -5.94 -4.59 12.05
CA GLU A 186 -4.48 -4.51 12.01
C GLU A 186 -4.00 -3.08 11.72
N GLY A 187 -4.70 -2.34 10.86
CA GLY A 187 -4.37 -0.94 10.58
C GLY A 187 -4.60 -0.05 11.80
N GLU A 188 -5.71 -0.21 12.51
CA GLU A 188 -6.01 0.53 13.74
C GLU A 188 -5.04 0.17 14.87
N LYS A 189 -4.68 -1.11 15.02
CA LYS A 189 -3.65 -1.58 15.96
C LYS A 189 -2.29 -0.92 15.68
N ARG A 190 -1.98 -0.64 14.42
CA ARG A 190 -0.78 0.09 13.98
C ARG A 190 -0.90 1.61 14.10
N GLY A 191 -2.02 2.12 14.64
CA GLY A 191 -2.25 3.54 14.85
C GLY A 191 -2.71 4.28 13.59
N HIS A 192 -3.11 3.59 12.53
CA HIS A 192 -3.71 4.21 11.36
C HIS A 192 -5.19 4.51 11.58
N THR A 193 -5.80 5.22 10.64
CA THR A 193 -7.24 5.38 10.52
C THR A 193 -7.66 4.68 9.25
N VAL A 194 -8.50 3.65 9.38
CA VAL A 194 -8.92 2.81 8.26
C VAL A 194 -10.41 2.99 8.03
N GLU A 195 -10.77 3.39 6.81
CA GLU A 195 -12.17 3.61 6.42
C GLU A 195 -12.56 2.57 5.36
N VAL A 196 -13.61 1.79 5.63
CA VAL A 196 -14.17 0.86 4.64
C VAL A 196 -15.18 1.62 3.79
N ILE A 197 -14.93 1.64 2.48
CA ILE A 197 -15.72 2.41 1.52
C ILE A 197 -16.34 1.45 0.51
N ASN A 198 -17.66 1.51 0.37
CA ASN A 198 -18.37 0.70 -0.61
C ASN A 198 -18.09 1.22 -2.03
N THR A 199 -17.26 0.48 -2.76
CA THR A 199 -16.81 0.84 -4.12
C THR A 199 -17.94 1.25 -5.06
N THR A 200 -19.11 0.60 -5.04
CA THR A 200 -20.20 0.89 -5.99
C THR A 200 -21.00 2.14 -5.64
N ARG A 201 -20.81 2.69 -4.44
CA ARG A 201 -21.40 3.98 -4.04
C ARG A 201 -20.48 5.15 -4.33
N CYS A 202 -19.21 4.89 -4.68
CA CYS A 202 -18.32 5.93 -5.16
C CYS A 202 -18.80 6.44 -6.52
N TYR A 203 -18.70 7.74 -6.76
CA TYR A 203 -18.83 8.37 -8.07
C TYR A 203 -17.73 9.43 -8.21
N MET A 204 -17.46 9.92 -9.42
CA MET A 204 -16.23 10.68 -9.70
C MET A 204 -16.53 11.96 -10.45
N ALA A 205 -15.89 13.05 -10.05
CA ALA A 205 -15.78 14.24 -10.88
C ALA A 205 -14.51 14.12 -11.72
N ILE A 206 -14.65 14.04 -13.04
CA ILE A 206 -13.53 13.92 -13.97
C ILE A 206 -13.37 15.26 -14.68
N ASN A 207 -12.33 16.01 -14.32
CA ASN A 207 -12.00 17.26 -14.96
C ASN A 207 -10.47 17.48 -14.87
N ALA A 208 -9.96 18.41 -15.68
CA ALA A 208 -8.52 18.62 -15.83
C ALA A 208 -7.83 19.21 -14.58
N MET A 209 -8.59 19.82 -13.67
CA MET A 209 -8.01 20.66 -12.60
C MET A 209 -8.17 20.09 -11.19
N ALA A 210 -9.36 19.58 -10.89
CA ALA A 210 -9.71 18.98 -9.62
C ALA A 210 -10.45 17.65 -9.85
N PRO A 211 -9.74 16.60 -10.31
CA PRO A 211 -10.30 15.25 -10.32
C PRO A 211 -10.60 14.81 -8.89
N GLU A 212 -11.79 14.26 -8.65
CA GLU A 212 -12.26 13.90 -7.31
C GLU A 212 -12.98 12.54 -7.31
N VAL A 213 -12.96 11.88 -6.15
CA VAL A 213 -13.85 10.76 -5.84
C VAL A 213 -14.83 11.24 -4.78
N HIS A 214 -16.10 10.93 -4.97
CA HIS A 214 -17.20 11.27 -4.07
C HIS A 214 -17.85 10.00 -3.54
N TYR A 215 -18.46 10.11 -2.36
CA TYR A 215 -19.20 9.05 -1.69
C TYR A 215 -20.32 9.68 -0.88
N ASP A 216 -21.56 9.22 -1.08
CA ASP A 216 -22.75 9.68 -0.35
C ASP A 216 -22.91 11.22 -0.29
N GLY A 217 -22.82 11.88 -1.44
CA GLY A 217 -23.04 13.33 -1.54
C GLY A 217 -21.80 14.18 -1.21
N LYS A 218 -20.69 13.56 -0.78
CA LYS A 218 -19.50 14.28 -0.32
C LYS A 218 -18.24 13.85 -1.05
N ARG A 219 -17.36 14.82 -1.31
CA ARG A 219 -15.99 14.53 -1.74
C ARG A 219 -15.30 13.67 -0.70
N LEU A 220 -14.68 12.58 -1.14
CA LEU A 220 -13.81 11.78 -0.30
C LEU A 220 -12.53 12.55 -0.01
N PRO A 221 -12.04 12.49 1.25
CA PRO A 221 -10.80 13.13 1.62
C PRO A 221 -9.61 12.43 0.97
N ARG A 222 -8.45 13.07 1.00
CA ARG A 222 -7.21 12.45 0.52
C ARG A 222 -6.86 11.22 1.38
N PHE A 223 -6.38 10.15 0.77
CA PHE A 223 -5.88 8.97 1.48
C PHE A 223 -4.38 8.84 1.25
N ASP A 224 -3.65 8.30 2.22
CA ASP A 224 -2.25 7.93 2.04
C ASP A 224 -2.13 6.66 1.19
N ALA A 225 -3.09 5.74 1.37
CA ALA A 225 -3.16 4.51 0.58
C ALA A 225 -4.60 4.02 0.41
N VAL A 226 -4.83 3.29 -0.68
CA VAL A 226 -6.07 2.57 -0.96
C VAL A 226 -5.77 1.08 -1.09
N ILE A 227 -6.53 0.24 -0.38
CA ILE A 227 -6.49 -1.22 -0.45
C ILE A 227 -7.72 -1.71 -1.22
N PRO A 228 -7.57 -2.09 -2.50
CA PRO A 228 -8.69 -2.56 -3.31
C PRO A 228 -9.09 -3.99 -2.92
N ARG A 229 -10.35 -4.19 -2.57
CA ARG A 229 -10.99 -5.51 -2.37
C ARG A 229 -12.11 -5.69 -3.39
N ILE A 230 -11.73 -5.59 -4.66
CA ILE A 230 -12.67 -5.54 -5.79
C ILE A 230 -13.14 -6.96 -6.14
N GLY A 231 -14.44 -7.20 -5.94
CA GLY A 231 -15.11 -8.44 -6.33
C GLY A 231 -15.25 -8.57 -7.85
N ALA A 232 -15.29 -9.81 -8.35
CA ALA A 232 -15.31 -10.09 -9.79
C ALA A 232 -16.48 -9.40 -10.53
N SER A 233 -17.66 -9.33 -9.90
CA SER A 233 -18.88 -8.77 -10.51
C SER A 233 -18.84 -7.26 -10.75
N ILE A 234 -17.85 -6.54 -10.21
CA ILE A 234 -17.73 -5.08 -10.34
C ILE A 234 -16.35 -4.68 -10.87
N THR A 235 -15.60 -5.62 -11.46
CA THR A 235 -14.21 -5.35 -11.89
C THR A 235 -14.08 -4.09 -12.75
N PRO A 236 -14.89 -3.88 -13.81
CA PRO A 236 -14.75 -2.69 -14.65
C PRO A 236 -14.94 -1.38 -13.88
N TYR A 237 -15.98 -1.30 -13.04
CA TYR A 237 -16.28 -0.11 -12.25
C TYR A 237 -15.26 0.10 -11.11
N GLY A 238 -14.91 -0.98 -10.41
CA GLY A 238 -13.91 -0.93 -9.34
C GLY A 238 -12.54 -0.51 -9.86
N ALA A 239 -12.12 -1.01 -11.03
CA ALA A 239 -10.89 -0.56 -11.68
C ALA A 239 -10.97 0.92 -12.08
N ALA A 240 -12.14 1.43 -12.50
CA ALA A 240 -12.34 2.85 -12.79
C ALA A 240 -12.18 3.73 -11.55
N VAL A 241 -12.78 3.34 -10.41
CA VAL A 241 -12.63 4.04 -9.14
C VAL A 241 -11.17 4.03 -8.66
N ILE A 242 -10.48 2.89 -8.75
CA ILE A 242 -9.05 2.82 -8.41
C ILE A 242 -8.22 3.73 -9.32
N ARG A 243 -8.50 3.75 -10.62
CA ARG A 243 -7.80 4.62 -11.56
C ARG A 243 -7.99 6.09 -11.23
N GLN A 244 -9.13 6.49 -10.70
CA GLN A 244 -9.33 7.86 -10.22
C GLN A 244 -8.49 8.17 -8.99
N PHE A 245 -8.35 7.23 -8.04
CA PHE A 245 -7.41 7.38 -6.92
C PHE A 245 -5.95 7.49 -7.40
N GLU A 246 -5.57 6.74 -8.43
CA GLU A 246 -4.26 6.85 -9.08
C GLU A 246 -4.06 8.23 -9.71
N THR A 247 -5.06 8.76 -10.43
CA THR A 247 -5.03 10.09 -11.06
C THR A 247 -4.78 11.21 -10.05
N ILE A 248 -5.35 11.11 -8.84
CA ILE A 248 -5.14 12.09 -7.76
C ILE A 248 -3.86 11.84 -6.94
N GLY A 249 -3.02 10.89 -7.35
CA GLY A 249 -1.72 10.61 -6.74
C GLY A 249 -1.77 9.74 -5.48
N THR A 250 -2.89 9.04 -5.21
CA THR A 250 -3.00 8.13 -4.06
C THR A 250 -2.32 6.80 -4.36
N TYR A 251 -1.54 6.28 -3.41
CA TYR A 251 -0.93 4.96 -3.55
C TYR A 251 -2.00 3.86 -3.47
N CYS A 252 -2.24 3.18 -4.59
CA CYS A 252 -3.15 2.03 -4.65
C CYS A 252 -2.35 0.73 -4.52
N VAL A 253 -2.67 -0.11 -3.54
CA VAL A 253 -1.93 -1.36 -3.27
C VAL A 253 -1.91 -2.23 -4.51
N ASN A 254 -3.06 -2.49 -5.12
CA ASN A 254 -3.06 -3.04 -6.45
C ASN A 254 -3.51 -1.98 -7.43
N PRO A 255 -2.74 -1.73 -8.49
CA PRO A 255 -3.12 -0.75 -9.47
C PRO A 255 -4.31 -1.24 -10.31
N SER A 256 -5.06 -0.30 -10.89
CA SER A 256 -6.26 -0.57 -11.68
C SER A 256 -5.99 -1.53 -12.84
N HIS A 257 -4.86 -1.35 -13.54
CA HIS A 257 -4.49 -2.19 -14.68
C HIS A 257 -4.18 -3.62 -14.26
N GLY A 258 -3.49 -3.84 -13.13
CA GLY A 258 -3.18 -5.17 -12.62
C GLY A 258 -4.43 -5.92 -12.16
N ILE A 259 -5.38 -5.19 -11.55
CA ILE A 259 -6.69 -5.75 -11.18
C ILE A 259 -7.43 -6.24 -12.42
N SER A 260 -7.57 -5.39 -13.45
CA SER A 260 -8.22 -5.77 -14.71
C SER A 260 -7.52 -6.94 -15.40
N ALA A 261 -6.18 -6.88 -15.50
CA ALA A 261 -5.38 -7.92 -16.14
C ALA A 261 -5.52 -9.29 -15.47
N SER A 262 -5.57 -9.32 -14.13
CA SER A 262 -5.75 -10.57 -13.37
C SER A 262 -7.14 -11.21 -13.51
N ARG A 263 -8.14 -10.45 -13.99
CA ARG A 263 -9.54 -10.88 -14.11
C ARG A 263 -9.89 -11.36 -15.51
N ASP A 264 -9.24 -10.80 -16.52
CA ASP A 264 -9.33 -11.28 -17.88
C ASP A 264 -8.44 -12.52 -18.06
N LYS A 265 -9.05 -13.71 -18.14
CA LYS A 265 -8.30 -14.96 -18.25
C LYS A 265 -7.47 -15.00 -19.53
N LEU A 266 -7.95 -14.52 -20.68
CA LEU A 266 -7.16 -14.55 -21.91
C LEU A 266 -5.95 -13.63 -21.78
N TYR A 267 -6.19 -12.39 -21.38
CA TYR A 267 -5.11 -11.41 -21.23
C TYR A 267 -4.09 -11.85 -20.17
N ALA A 268 -4.54 -12.46 -19.07
CA ALA A 268 -3.68 -13.06 -18.06
C ALA A 268 -2.74 -14.12 -18.64
N HIS A 269 -3.24 -15.04 -19.48
CA HIS A 269 -2.40 -16.06 -20.13
C HIS A 269 -1.41 -15.42 -21.10
N GLN A 270 -1.83 -14.43 -21.89
CA GLN A 270 -0.95 -13.70 -22.81
C GLN A 270 0.17 -12.96 -22.07
N LEU A 271 -0.14 -12.33 -20.93
CA LEU A 271 0.82 -11.62 -20.10
C LEU A 271 1.85 -12.57 -19.48
N MET A 272 1.40 -13.71 -18.95
CA MET A 272 2.29 -14.75 -18.44
C MET A 272 3.16 -15.36 -19.55
N ALA A 273 2.62 -15.54 -20.76
CA ALA A 273 3.36 -16.10 -21.89
C ALA A 273 4.46 -15.14 -22.33
N ARG A 274 4.16 -13.84 -22.42
CA ARG A 274 5.14 -12.77 -22.67
C ARG A 274 6.24 -12.75 -21.61
N ALA A 275 5.89 -13.01 -20.35
CA ALA A 275 6.84 -13.07 -19.24
C ALA A 275 7.58 -14.43 -19.13
N ARG A 276 7.34 -15.37 -20.04
CA ARG A 276 7.91 -16.73 -20.06
C ARG A 276 7.68 -17.47 -18.74
N ILE A 277 6.46 -17.39 -18.23
CA ILE A 277 6.02 -18.04 -16.99
C ILE A 277 5.33 -19.34 -17.36
N GLY A 278 5.71 -20.44 -16.69
CA GLY A 278 5.09 -21.74 -16.91
C GLY A 278 3.61 -21.70 -16.55
N MET A 279 2.76 -22.18 -17.46
CA MET A 279 1.32 -22.39 -17.29
C MET A 279 0.92 -23.66 -18.04
N PRO A 280 -0.24 -24.28 -17.76
CA PRO A 280 -0.70 -25.39 -18.57
C PRO A 280 -0.90 -24.94 -20.02
N ASN A 281 -0.58 -25.79 -20.99
CA ASN A 281 -0.80 -25.45 -22.41
C ASN A 281 -2.25 -25.06 -22.63
N THR A 282 -2.48 -23.93 -23.28
CA THR A 282 -3.82 -23.33 -23.35
C THR A 282 -4.08 -22.79 -24.74
N ALA A 283 -5.20 -23.18 -25.32
CA ALA A 283 -5.75 -22.62 -26.53
C ALA A 283 -7.01 -21.81 -26.19
N PHE A 284 -7.23 -20.74 -26.95
CA PHE A 284 -8.38 -19.86 -26.81
C PHE A 284 -9.20 -19.88 -28.08
N ALA A 285 -10.53 -19.97 -27.95
CA ALA A 285 -11.40 -19.90 -29.10
C ALA A 285 -12.77 -19.31 -28.77
N ALA A 286 -13.46 -18.85 -29.81
CA ALA A 286 -14.83 -18.33 -29.76
C ALA A 286 -15.78 -19.25 -30.53
N SER A 287 -15.62 -19.30 -31.85
CA SER A 287 -16.35 -20.20 -32.73
C SER A 287 -15.42 -20.80 -33.79
N PRO A 288 -14.47 -21.66 -33.38
CA PRO A 288 -13.56 -22.30 -34.32
C PRO A 288 -14.36 -23.30 -35.15
N LYS A 289 -14.24 -23.27 -36.48
CA LYS A 289 -14.81 -24.33 -37.35
C LYS A 289 -14.00 -25.64 -37.27
N ASP A 290 -12.79 -25.57 -36.71
CA ASP A 290 -11.83 -26.67 -36.63
C ASP A 290 -11.54 -27.02 -35.16
N THR A 291 -12.47 -27.74 -34.52
CA THR A 291 -12.34 -28.20 -33.13
C THR A 291 -11.17 -29.17 -32.96
N GLY A 292 -10.90 -30.00 -33.97
CA GLY A 292 -9.87 -31.03 -33.93
C GLY A 292 -8.48 -30.43 -33.82
N ASN A 293 -8.19 -29.40 -34.63
CA ASN A 293 -6.93 -28.67 -34.56
C ASN A 293 -6.81 -27.88 -33.26
N LEU A 294 -7.88 -27.23 -32.78
CA LEU A 294 -7.86 -26.54 -31.49
C LEU A 294 -7.44 -27.45 -30.35
N ILE A 295 -7.99 -28.67 -30.29
CA ILE A 295 -7.61 -29.69 -29.32
C ILE A 295 -6.14 -30.08 -29.52
N GLY A 296 -5.72 -30.30 -30.77
CA GLY A 296 -4.34 -30.65 -31.11
C GLY A 296 -3.30 -29.61 -30.70
N LEU A 297 -3.64 -28.31 -30.67
CA LEU A 297 -2.75 -27.24 -30.18
C LEU A 297 -2.43 -27.36 -28.68
N VAL A 298 -3.32 -27.98 -27.91
CA VAL A 298 -3.17 -28.13 -26.46
C VAL A 298 -2.45 -29.43 -26.13
N GLY A 299 -2.90 -30.53 -26.73
CA GLY A 299 -2.37 -31.86 -26.50
C GLY A 299 -3.44 -32.94 -26.64
N THR A 300 -3.27 -34.04 -25.90
CA THR A 300 -4.21 -35.17 -25.89
C THR A 300 -5.10 -35.14 -24.65
N ALA A 301 -6.30 -35.71 -24.75
CA ALA A 301 -7.19 -35.88 -23.62
C ALA A 301 -6.52 -36.66 -22.45
N PRO A 302 -6.87 -36.37 -21.20
CA PRO A 302 -7.91 -35.45 -20.73
C PRO A 302 -7.57 -33.96 -20.87
N LEU A 303 -8.59 -33.13 -21.06
CA LEU A 303 -8.48 -31.67 -21.23
C LEU A 303 -9.45 -30.95 -20.29
N ILE A 304 -9.13 -29.69 -19.98
CA ILE A 304 -10.01 -28.78 -19.27
C ILE A 304 -10.61 -27.77 -20.25
N VAL A 305 -11.95 -27.67 -20.28
CA VAL A 305 -12.65 -26.63 -21.04
C VAL A 305 -13.24 -25.60 -20.06
N LYS A 306 -12.87 -24.33 -20.21
CA LYS A 306 -13.29 -23.24 -19.31
C LYS A 306 -14.04 -22.14 -20.07
N LEU A 307 -15.21 -21.75 -19.58
CA LEU A 307 -15.86 -20.51 -20.01
C LEU A 307 -15.14 -19.29 -19.42
N LEU A 308 -15.03 -18.21 -20.20
CA LEU A 308 -14.50 -16.95 -19.69
C LEU A 308 -15.47 -16.30 -18.70
N GLU A 309 -16.75 -16.25 -19.08
CA GLU A 309 -17.85 -15.58 -18.36
C GLU A 309 -18.39 -16.43 -17.20
N SER A 310 -17.50 -16.83 -16.29
CA SER A 310 -17.91 -17.61 -15.14
C SER A 310 -17.12 -17.26 -13.89
N THR A 311 -17.82 -17.29 -12.75
CA THR A 311 -17.25 -17.10 -11.42
C THR A 311 -17.27 -18.41 -10.64
N GLN A 312 -16.32 -18.58 -9.71
CA GLN A 312 -16.27 -19.67 -8.73
C GLN A 312 -16.34 -21.10 -9.31
N GLY A 313 -15.68 -21.35 -10.45
CA GLY A 313 -15.54 -22.69 -11.03
C GLY A 313 -16.83 -23.26 -11.65
N LYS A 314 -17.89 -22.47 -11.80
CA LYS A 314 -18.99 -22.78 -12.73
C LYS A 314 -18.42 -22.67 -14.15
N GLY A 315 -18.74 -23.58 -15.07
CA GLY A 315 -18.19 -23.54 -16.43
C GLY A 315 -16.72 -23.97 -16.58
N VAL A 316 -16.18 -24.77 -15.65
CA VAL A 316 -14.93 -25.52 -15.83
C VAL A 316 -15.29 -27.00 -15.91
N VAL A 317 -14.99 -27.64 -17.03
CA VAL A 317 -15.35 -29.04 -17.32
C VAL A 317 -14.09 -29.83 -17.61
N LEU A 318 -13.95 -31.01 -16.99
CA LEU A 318 -12.95 -32.00 -17.34
C LEU A 318 -13.52 -32.90 -18.44
N ALA A 319 -12.86 -32.92 -19.58
CA ALA A 319 -13.19 -33.80 -20.70
C ALA A 319 -12.16 -34.92 -20.75
N GLU A 320 -12.54 -36.12 -20.30
CA GLU A 320 -11.64 -37.28 -20.20
C GLU A 320 -11.21 -37.84 -21.56
N THR A 321 -12.04 -37.64 -22.59
CA THR A 321 -11.80 -38.11 -23.95
C THR A 321 -11.89 -36.97 -24.95
N LYS A 322 -11.26 -37.15 -26.13
CA LYS A 322 -11.35 -36.19 -27.23
C LYS A 322 -12.80 -35.93 -27.66
N LYS A 323 -13.62 -36.99 -27.75
CA LYS A 323 -15.05 -36.89 -28.10
C LYS A 323 -15.85 -36.08 -27.07
N ALA A 324 -15.54 -36.26 -25.78
CA ALA A 324 -16.15 -35.47 -24.72
C ALA A 324 -15.75 -33.99 -24.83
N ALA A 325 -14.49 -33.70 -25.14
CA ALA A 325 -14.01 -32.33 -25.35
C ALA A 325 -14.72 -31.67 -26.55
N GLU A 326 -14.83 -32.38 -27.67
CA GLU A 326 -15.57 -31.93 -28.86
C GLU A 326 -17.03 -31.60 -28.53
N SER A 327 -17.72 -32.49 -27.81
CA SER A 327 -19.12 -32.29 -27.42
C SER A 327 -19.31 -31.05 -26.52
N VAL A 328 -18.40 -30.83 -25.57
CA VAL A 328 -18.46 -29.65 -24.68
C VAL A 328 -18.16 -28.36 -25.47
N ILE A 329 -17.20 -28.39 -26.38
CA ILE A 329 -16.86 -27.25 -27.25
C ILE A 329 -18.03 -26.90 -28.17
N ASP A 330 -18.69 -27.89 -28.77
CA ASP A 330 -19.86 -27.66 -29.63
C ASP A 330 -21.03 -27.06 -28.83
N ALA A 331 -21.27 -27.55 -27.61
CA ALA A 331 -22.26 -26.96 -26.71
C ALA A 331 -21.93 -25.49 -26.39
N PHE A 332 -20.66 -25.16 -26.10
CA PHE A 332 -20.23 -23.79 -25.82
C PHE A 332 -20.30 -22.88 -27.05
N ARG A 333 -20.04 -23.41 -28.25
CA ARG A 333 -20.22 -22.68 -29.52
C ARG A 333 -21.69 -22.26 -29.70
N GLY A 334 -22.64 -23.15 -29.37
CA GLY A 334 -24.07 -22.85 -29.40
C GLY A 334 -24.47 -21.69 -28.49
N LEU A 335 -23.76 -21.49 -27.38
CA LEU A 335 -23.96 -20.38 -26.44
C LEU A 335 -23.29 -19.07 -26.89
N LYS A 336 -22.59 -19.05 -28.03
CA LYS A 336 -21.81 -17.90 -28.54
C LYS A 336 -20.82 -17.32 -27.51
N ALA A 337 -20.32 -18.18 -26.62
CA ALA A 337 -19.42 -17.79 -25.55
C ALA A 337 -17.96 -18.08 -25.92
N ASN A 338 -17.04 -17.21 -25.50
CA ASN A 338 -15.61 -17.48 -25.59
C ASN A 338 -15.18 -18.53 -24.55
N PHE A 339 -14.26 -19.40 -24.92
CA PHE A 339 -13.76 -20.48 -24.06
C PHE A 339 -12.26 -20.71 -24.20
N LEU A 340 -11.69 -21.34 -23.18
CA LEU A 340 -10.32 -21.82 -23.13
C LEU A 340 -10.35 -23.35 -23.13
N VAL A 341 -9.48 -23.97 -23.93
CA VAL A 341 -9.13 -25.38 -23.83
C VAL A 341 -7.74 -25.45 -23.24
N GLN A 342 -7.57 -26.21 -22.18
CA GLN A 342 -6.33 -26.24 -21.40
C GLN A 342 -5.94 -27.67 -21.08
N ASP A 343 -4.63 -27.92 -21.07
CA ASP A 343 -4.06 -29.21 -20.68
C ASP A 343 -4.42 -29.56 -19.22
N PHE A 344 -4.75 -30.83 -18.99
CA PHE A 344 -5.04 -31.32 -17.64
C PHE A 344 -3.77 -31.88 -17.02
N VAL A 345 -3.20 -31.12 -16.08
CA VAL A 345 -2.01 -31.50 -15.31
C VAL A 345 -2.38 -32.60 -14.32
N LYS A 346 -2.30 -33.87 -14.76
CA LYS A 346 -2.69 -35.05 -13.96
C LYS A 346 -1.83 -35.20 -12.71
N GLU A 347 -0.56 -34.85 -12.83
CA GLU A 347 0.42 -34.95 -11.72
C GLU A 347 0.04 -34.11 -10.51
N ALA A 348 -0.79 -33.07 -10.70
CA ALA A 348 -1.27 -32.24 -9.61
C ALA A 348 -2.28 -32.97 -8.71
N ALA A 349 -2.89 -34.07 -9.17
CA ALA A 349 -3.77 -34.96 -8.39
C ALA A 349 -4.86 -34.23 -7.57
N GLY A 350 -5.46 -33.17 -8.12
CA GLY A 350 -6.48 -32.37 -7.43
C GLY A 350 -5.93 -31.49 -6.30
N GLU A 351 -4.63 -31.27 -6.26
CA GLU A 351 -3.95 -30.37 -5.34
C GLU A 351 -3.45 -29.11 -6.06
N ASP A 352 -3.46 -27.98 -5.37
CA ASP A 352 -2.78 -26.78 -5.82
C ASP A 352 -2.07 -26.08 -4.66
N ILE A 353 -1.06 -25.27 -5.00
CA ILE A 353 -0.30 -24.46 -4.06
C ILE A 353 -0.66 -23.00 -4.26
N ARG A 354 -1.33 -22.42 -3.27
CA ARG A 354 -1.53 -20.98 -3.21
C ARG A 354 -0.33 -20.30 -2.55
N CYS A 355 0.40 -19.52 -3.32
CA CYS A 355 1.45 -18.62 -2.85
C CYS A 355 0.88 -17.20 -2.70
N LEU A 356 0.93 -16.65 -1.49
CA LEU A 356 0.59 -15.25 -1.28
C LEU A 356 1.84 -14.38 -1.39
N VAL A 357 1.83 -13.48 -2.37
CA VAL A 357 2.92 -12.56 -2.69
C VAL A 357 2.55 -11.17 -2.19
N ILE A 358 3.43 -10.55 -1.39
CA ILE A 358 3.33 -9.15 -0.98
C ILE A 358 4.66 -8.46 -1.26
N GLY A 359 4.62 -7.34 -1.98
CA GLY A 359 5.82 -6.53 -2.25
C GLY A 359 6.96 -7.29 -2.93
N GLY A 360 6.63 -8.23 -3.82
CA GLY A 360 7.61 -9.05 -4.54
C GLY A 360 8.21 -10.20 -3.71
N LYS A 361 7.62 -10.57 -2.57
CA LYS A 361 8.04 -11.71 -1.75
C LYS A 361 6.87 -12.65 -1.46
N VAL A 362 7.09 -13.96 -1.57
CA VAL A 362 6.11 -14.95 -1.05
C VAL A 362 6.16 -14.93 0.47
N VAL A 363 5.09 -14.44 1.10
CA VAL A 363 5.00 -14.28 2.56
C VAL A 363 4.38 -15.51 3.25
N ALA A 364 3.52 -16.22 2.53
CA ALA A 364 2.88 -17.45 2.98
C ALA A 364 2.51 -18.34 1.79
N SER A 365 2.41 -19.63 2.05
CA SER A 365 2.02 -20.63 1.07
C SER A 365 1.18 -21.70 1.75
N MET A 366 0.11 -22.12 1.10
CA MET A 366 -0.71 -23.24 1.55
C MET A 366 -0.98 -24.18 0.38
N LYS A 367 -1.00 -25.48 0.68
CA LYS A 367 -1.49 -26.51 -0.21
C LYS A 367 -2.98 -26.67 0.03
N ARG A 368 -3.77 -26.64 -1.04
CA ARG A 368 -5.20 -26.96 -0.99
C ARG A 368 -5.43 -28.28 -1.70
N THR A 369 -6.27 -29.12 -1.11
CA THR A 369 -6.65 -30.43 -1.65
C THR A 369 -8.17 -30.41 -1.86
N GLY A 370 -8.63 -30.82 -3.05
CA GLY A 370 -10.05 -30.98 -3.37
C GLY A 370 -10.76 -32.02 -2.48
N ALA A 371 -12.09 -32.05 -2.55
CA ALA A 371 -12.88 -33.14 -1.97
C ALA A 371 -12.71 -34.42 -2.81
N ASP A 372 -12.95 -35.58 -2.21
CA ASP A 372 -12.81 -36.87 -2.91
C ASP A 372 -13.66 -36.89 -4.20
N GLY A 373 -13.00 -37.15 -5.34
CA GLY A 373 -13.62 -37.17 -6.66
C GLY A 373 -13.76 -35.81 -7.37
N ASP A 374 -13.37 -34.69 -6.76
CA ASP A 374 -13.31 -33.38 -7.43
C ASP A 374 -11.86 -33.01 -7.80
N PHE A 375 -11.59 -32.81 -9.08
CA PHE A 375 -10.28 -32.36 -9.57
C PHE A 375 -9.98 -30.89 -9.20
N ARG A 376 -10.95 -30.16 -8.65
CA ARG A 376 -10.80 -28.76 -8.24
C ARG A 376 -10.51 -28.65 -6.74
N SER A 377 -9.47 -27.91 -6.39
CA SER A 377 -8.97 -27.73 -5.02
C SER A 377 -9.55 -26.50 -4.27
N ASN A 378 -10.69 -25.97 -4.72
CA ASN A 378 -11.26 -24.75 -4.14
C ASN A 378 -11.76 -24.97 -2.69
N LEU A 379 -11.20 -24.24 -1.72
CA LEU A 379 -11.61 -24.23 -0.30
C LEU A 379 -13.11 -24.03 -0.06
N HIS A 380 -13.77 -23.18 -0.87
CA HIS A 380 -15.20 -22.90 -0.75
C HIS A 380 -16.11 -24.11 -1.10
N ARG A 381 -15.54 -25.21 -1.60
CA ARG A 381 -16.26 -26.46 -1.95
C ARG A 381 -15.89 -27.64 -1.05
N GLY A 382 -15.46 -27.38 0.19
CA GLY A 382 -15.16 -28.43 1.17
C GLY A 382 -13.74 -28.97 1.12
N GLY A 383 -12.83 -28.36 0.34
CA GLY A 383 -11.42 -28.73 0.32
C GLY A 383 -10.68 -28.36 1.61
N ASN A 384 -9.57 -29.06 1.90
CA ASN A 384 -8.71 -28.80 3.06
C ASN A 384 -7.53 -27.89 2.68
N ALA A 385 -7.02 -27.07 3.60
CA ALA A 385 -5.82 -26.27 3.43
C ALA A 385 -4.80 -26.54 4.54
N LYS A 386 -3.55 -26.80 4.16
CA LYS A 386 -2.42 -26.96 5.08
C LYS A 386 -1.25 -26.09 4.64
N SER A 387 -0.49 -25.57 5.60
CA SER A 387 0.79 -24.90 5.30
C SER A 387 1.70 -25.82 4.48
N VAL A 388 2.41 -25.27 3.49
CA VAL A 388 3.34 -26.05 2.66
C VAL A 388 4.64 -25.29 2.45
N ARG A 389 5.75 -26.02 2.49
CA ARG A 389 7.06 -25.50 2.09
C ARG A 389 7.19 -25.56 0.57
N ILE A 390 7.42 -24.40 -0.02
CA ILE A 390 7.61 -24.27 -1.47
C ILE A 390 9.09 -24.32 -1.86
N THR A 391 9.37 -24.80 -3.06
CA THR A 391 10.71 -24.83 -3.66
C THR A 391 11.18 -23.44 -4.07
N ARG A 392 12.46 -23.31 -4.43
CA ARG A 392 13.01 -22.05 -4.98
C ARG A 392 12.33 -21.67 -6.30
N GLU A 393 12.08 -22.66 -7.15
CA GLU A 393 11.45 -22.47 -8.46
C GLU A 393 9.98 -22.06 -8.34
N GLU A 394 9.22 -22.67 -7.43
CA GLU A 394 7.82 -22.28 -7.13
C GLU A 394 7.77 -20.83 -6.61
N ARG A 395 8.70 -20.47 -5.73
CA ARG A 395 8.79 -19.10 -5.20
C ARG A 395 9.12 -18.09 -6.27
N ASP A 396 10.11 -18.36 -7.11
CA ASP A 396 10.48 -17.48 -8.23
C ASP A 396 9.33 -17.32 -9.22
N THR A 397 8.68 -18.43 -9.58
CA THR A 397 7.51 -18.45 -10.47
C THR A 397 6.37 -17.60 -9.91
N ALA A 398 6.04 -17.73 -8.63
CA ALA A 398 5.00 -16.92 -7.99
C ALA A 398 5.35 -15.43 -7.97
N VAL A 399 6.60 -15.07 -7.65
CA VAL A 399 7.04 -13.67 -7.64
C VAL A 399 7.03 -13.07 -9.05
N ARG A 400 7.52 -13.80 -10.04
CA ARG A 400 7.50 -13.39 -11.46
C ARG A 400 6.08 -13.21 -11.97
N ALA A 401 5.16 -14.11 -11.59
CA ALA A 401 3.75 -13.99 -11.91
C ALA A 401 3.17 -12.70 -11.32
N ALA A 402 3.24 -12.49 -10.01
CA ALA A 402 2.75 -11.26 -9.39
C ALA A 402 3.36 -9.98 -10.01
N ARG A 403 4.66 -10.02 -10.35
CA ARG A 403 5.36 -8.91 -11.01
C ARG A 403 4.86 -8.66 -12.44
N ALA A 404 4.55 -9.70 -13.21
CA ALA A 404 4.05 -9.56 -14.58
C ALA A 404 2.71 -8.79 -14.62
N PHE A 405 1.88 -8.95 -13.60
CA PHE A 405 0.62 -8.20 -13.41
C PHE A 405 0.78 -6.88 -12.62
N GLU A 406 2.01 -6.54 -12.21
CA GLU A 406 2.32 -5.37 -11.37
C GLU A 406 1.50 -5.30 -10.06
N LEU A 407 1.16 -6.46 -9.49
CA LEU A 407 0.39 -6.55 -8.25
C LEU A 407 1.32 -6.48 -7.03
N ASN A 408 1.05 -5.57 -6.09
CA ASN A 408 1.77 -5.54 -4.81
C ASN A 408 1.18 -6.54 -3.80
N LEU A 409 -0.04 -7.02 -4.00
CA LEU A 409 -0.68 -8.11 -3.26
C LEU A 409 -1.29 -9.10 -4.26
N ALA A 410 -0.82 -10.35 -4.28
CA ALA A 410 -1.37 -11.36 -5.18
C ALA A 410 -1.47 -12.72 -4.50
N GLY A 411 -2.55 -13.46 -4.78
CA GLY A 411 -2.58 -14.90 -4.59
C GLY A 411 -2.24 -15.57 -5.91
N VAL A 412 -1.16 -16.33 -5.96
CA VAL A 412 -0.73 -17.08 -7.15
C VAL A 412 -0.96 -18.55 -6.90
N ASP A 413 -1.83 -19.17 -7.70
CA ASP A 413 -2.16 -20.58 -7.60
C ASP A 413 -1.29 -21.38 -8.56
N LEU A 414 -0.57 -22.37 -8.05
CA LEU A 414 0.39 -23.18 -8.78
C LEU A 414 -0.03 -24.65 -8.78
N LEU A 415 0.20 -25.33 -9.90
CA LEU A 415 0.19 -26.78 -10.01
C LEU A 415 1.63 -27.28 -10.09
N ARG A 416 1.93 -28.38 -9.38
CA ARG A 416 3.19 -29.10 -9.55
C ARG A 416 3.07 -30.00 -10.76
N SER A 417 4.04 -29.91 -11.67
CA SER A 417 4.17 -30.83 -12.80
C SER A 417 5.61 -31.31 -12.89
N GLU A 418 5.84 -32.39 -13.65
CA GLU A 418 7.19 -32.91 -13.90
C GLU A 418 8.10 -31.90 -14.60
N SER A 419 7.52 -30.97 -15.37
CA SER A 419 8.25 -29.90 -16.09
C SER A 419 8.36 -28.59 -15.30
N GLY A 420 8.20 -28.65 -13.98
CA GLY A 420 8.24 -27.50 -13.08
C GLY A 420 6.86 -26.92 -12.71
N PRO A 421 6.79 -25.83 -11.94
CA PRO A 421 5.54 -25.24 -11.49
C PRO A 421 4.77 -24.56 -12.63
N LYS A 422 3.46 -24.79 -12.70
CA LYS A 422 2.55 -24.17 -13.66
C LYS A 422 1.60 -23.22 -12.95
N VAL A 423 1.56 -21.96 -13.36
CA VAL A 423 0.61 -20.97 -12.83
C VAL A 423 -0.78 -21.24 -13.38
N LEU A 424 -1.74 -21.45 -12.49
CA LEU A 424 -3.14 -21.67 -12.81
C LEU A 424 -3.94 -20.37 -12.80
N GLU A 425 -3.73 -19.53 -11.78
CA GLU A 425 -4.43 -18.26 -11.61
C GLU A 425 -3.55 -17.27 -10.84
N VAL A 426 -3.67 -15.98 -11.18
CA VAL A 426 -3.16 -14.87 -10.37
C VAL A 426 -4.35 -14.02 -9.92
N ASN A 427 -4.58 -13.91 -8.62
CA ASN A 427 -5.71 -13.20 -8.03
C ASN A 427 -5.26 -11.91 -7.34
N SER A 428 -5.78 -10.77 -7.79
CA SER A 428 -5.51 -9.42 -7.26
C SER A 428 -6.25 -9.08 -5.95
N SER A 429 -7.16 -9.92 -5.47
CA SER A 429 -7.85 -9.71 -4.18
C SER A 429 -8.00 -11.03 -3.43
N PRO A 430 -6.88 -11.69 -3.05
CA PRO A 430 -6.91 -12.98 -2.37
C PRO A 430 -7.54 -12.85 -0.98
N GLY A 431 -8.33 -13.85 -0.56
CA GLY A 431 -8.84 -13.94 0.82
C GLY A 431 -7.74 -14.31 1.81
N PHE A 432 -7.79 -13.77 3.02
CA PHE A 432 -6.77 -13.99 4.05
C PHE A 432 -7.11 -15.16 4.99
N GLU A 433 -8.39 -15.46 5.20
CA GLU A 433 -8.84 -16.40 6.22
C GLU A 433 -8.20 -17.79 6.12
N GLY A 434 -8.32 -18.44 4.96
CA GLY A 434 -7.79 -19.79 4.77
C GLY A 434 -6.26 -19.87 4.92
N ILE A 435 -5.53 -18.84 4.48
CA ILE A 435 -4.07 -18.83 4.55
C ILE A 435 -3.56 -18.43 5.94
N GLU A 436 -4.22 -17.51 6.64
CA GLU A 436 -3.89 -17.16 8.02
C GLU A 436 -4.17 -18.34 8.96
N ARG A 437 -5.32 -19.02 8.82
CA ARG A 437 -5.64 -20.21 9.62
C ARG A 437 -4.68 -21.37 9.39
N SER A 438 -4.27 -21.62 8.15
CA SER A 438 -3.39 -22.76 7.81
C SER A 438 -1.92 -22.51 8.11
N THR A 439 -1.47 -21.25 8.12
CA THR A 439 -0.05 -20.91 8.31
C THR A 439 0.25 -20.22 9.64
N SER A 440 -0.77 -19.80 10.39
CA SER A 440 -0.68 -19.00 11.62
C SER A 440 0.13 -17.71 11.46
N LYS A 441 0.27 -17.20 10.23
CA LYS A 441 0.98 -15.96 9.93
C LYS A 441 0.00 -14.79 9.87
N ASN A 442 0.40 -13.64 10.42
CA ASN A 442 -0.32 -12.39 10.24
C ASN A 442 0.02 -11.78 8.87
N ILE A 443 -0.87 -11.96 7.91
CA ILE A 443 -0.71 -11.50 6.53
C ILE A 443 -1.02 -10.02 6.40
N THR A 444 -2.06 -9.55 7.09
CA THR A 444 -2.42 -8.12 7.06
C THR A 444 -1.30 -7.25 7.63
N ALA A 445 -0.59 -7.71 8.67
CA ALA A 445 0.58 -7.00 9.20
C ALA A 445 1.67 -6.80 8.12
N LYS A 446 1.97 -7.85 7.33
CA LYS A 446 2.94 -7.79 6.24
C LYS A 446 2.50 -6.86 5.10
N LEU A 447 1.20 -6.79 4.86
CA LEU A 447 0.65 -5.82 3.90
C LEU A 447 0.85 -4.38 4.40
N TYR A 448 0.58 -4.11 5.68
CA TYR A 448 0.81 -2.79 6.27
C TYR A 448 2.29 -2.41 6.29
N GLU A 449 3.21 -3.32 6.58
CA GLU A 449 4.66 -3.07 6.46
C GLU A 449 5.03 -2.58 5.05
N GLN A 450 4.45 -3.22 4.03
CA GLN A 450 4.66 -2.82 2.64
C GLN A 450 4.04 -1.45 2.32
N ILE A 451 2.83 -1.17 2.81
CA ILE A 451 2.17 0.13 2.63
C ILE A 451 2.99 1.24 3.28
N GLU A 452 3.35 1.07 4.56
CA GLU A 452 4.17 2.01 5.33
C GLU A 452 5.48 2.31 4.62
N SER A 453 6.18 1.28 4.11
CA SER A 453 7.42 1.48 3.37
C SER A 453 7.24 2.25 2.07
N ARG A 454 6.08 2.15 1.42
CA ARG A 454 5.81 2.77 0.11
C ARG A 454 5.40 4.23 0.22
N VAL A 455 4.76 4.62 1.32
CA VAL A 455 4.29 5.99 1.58
C VAL A 455 5.27 6.84 2.39
N ARG A 456 6.50 6.33 2.61
CA ARG A 456 7.61 7.11 3.19
C ARG A 456 8.18 8.11 2.18
N PRO A 457 8.73 9.25 2.64
CA PRO A 457 9.41 10.18 1.77
C PRO A 457 10.58 9.50 1.03
N ALA A 458 10.76 9.86 -0.23
CA ALA A 458 11.91 9.42 -1.01
C ALA A 458 13.07 10.42 -0.85
N PRO A 459 14.33 9.96 -0.89
CA PRO A 459 15.47 10.86 -1.00
C PRO A 459 15.34 11.71 -2.26
N ILE A 460 15.60 13.00 -2.13
CA ILE A 460 15.56 13.93 -3.25
C ILE A 460 16.91 13.98 -3.98
N ARG A 461 16.89 14.24 -5.29
CA ARG A 461 18.14 14.42 -6.06
C ARG A 461 18.80 15.75 -5.69
N ARG A 462 20.13 15.79 -5.65
CA ARG A 462 20.87 17.06 -5.55
C ARG A 462 20.59 17.90 -6.81
N ARG A 463 20.29 19.20 -6.64
CA ARG A 463 20.31 20.13 -7.78
C ARG A 463 21.72 20.11 -8.37
N LYS A 464 21.85 19.85 -9.67
CA LYS A 464 23.12 20.07 -10.36
C LYS A 464 23.48 21.53 -10.16
N LYS A 465 24.67 21.84 -9.63
CA LYS A 465 25.20 23.20 -9.71
C LYS A 465 25.27 23.52 -11.20
N THR A 466 24.41 24.41 -11.69
CA THR A 466 24.63 25.07 -12.96
C THR A 466 25.95 25.80 -12.81
N GLY A 467 27.00 25.32 -13.49
CA GLY A 467 28.26 26.02 -13.56
C GLY A 467 28.00 27.44 -14.04
N LYS A 468 28.52 28.41 -13.31
CA LYS A 468 28.70 29.77 -13.85
C LYS A 468 29.76 29.73 -14.92
#